data_AF-J3EZT0-F1
#
_entry.id   AF-J3EZT0-F1
#
_cell.length_a   1.000
_cell.length_b   1.000
_cell.length_c   1.000
_cell.angle_alpha   90.00
_cell.angle_beta   90.00
_cell.angle_gamma   90.00
#
_symmetry.space_group_name_H-M   'P 1'
#
loop_
_entity.id
_entity.type
_entity.pdbx_description
1 polymer ?
#
loop_
_entity_poly.entity_id
_entity_poly.type
_entity_poly.pdbx_seq_one_letter_code
_entity_poly.pdbx_strand_id
1 'polypeptide(L)'
;MLNSNLLRKLDMQDLMVFVAVYEQSSVTGVSETLCVSQSTVSYCLKKLRTGFEDELFIKTPAGMCPTYKARTMYTPVLNILESINLCHASAPAFDPT
;
A
#
# COMPACT_ATOMS: atom_id res chain seq x y z
N MET A 1 -11.00 -15.23 5.12
CA MET A 1 -10.22 -15.47 3.88
C MET A 1 -10.48 -14.32 2.90
N LEU A 2 -9.54 -13.99 2.01
CA LEU A 2 -9.76 -12.98 0.97
C LEU A 2 -10.84 -13.47 -0.02
N ASN A 3 -11.88 -12.66 -0.21
CA ASN A 3 -13.10 -13.04 -0.92
C ASN A 3 -12.95 -13.01 -2.46
N SER A 4 -11.93 -12.35 -3.02
CA SER A 4 -11.73 -12.24 -4.47
C SER A 4 -10.36 -12.75 -4.91
N ASN A 5 -10.31 -13.40 -6.09
CA ASN A 5 -9.06 -13.86 -6.71
C ASN A 5 -8.14 -12.71 -7.12
N LEU A 6 -8.69 -11.51 -7.36
CA LEU A 6 -7.90 -10.33 -7.68
C LEU A 6 -7.12 -9.82 -6.47
N LEU A 7 -7.73 -9.83 -5.28
CA LEU A 7 -7.05 -9.46 -4.03
C LEU A 7 -5.96 -10.46 -3.64
N ARG A 8 -6.06 -11.74 -4.05
CA ARG A 8 -5.01 -12.75 -3.81
C ARG A 8 -3.72 -12.51 -4.59
N LYS A 9 -3.76 -11.69 -5.64
CA LYS A 9 -2.56 -11.32 -6.42
C LYS A 9 -1.82 -10.14 -5.81
N LEU A 10 -2.42 -9.45 -4.83
CA LEU A 10 -1.76 -8.36 -4.12
C LEU A 10 -0.73 -8.93 -3.16
N ASP A 11 0.40 -8.26 -3.11
CA ASP A 11 1.51 -8.58 -2.21
C ASP A 11 1.80 -7.38 -1.29
N MET A 12 2.77 -7.57 -0.39
CA MET A 12 3.16 -6.55 0.59
C MET A 12 3.67 -5.27 -0.09
N GLN A 13 4.36 -5.41 -1.22
CA GLN A 13 4.91 -4.27 -1.94
C GLN A 13 3.81 -3.39 -2.51
N ASP A 14 2.71 -3.97 -3.00
CA ASP A 14 1.54 -3.21 -3.45
C ASP A 14 0.97 -2.35 -2.32
N LEU A 15 0.86 -2.90 -1.11
CA LEU A 15 0.33 -2.16 0.05
C LEU A 15 1.28 -1.04 0.49
N MET A 16 2.59 -1.29 0.49
CA MET A 16 3.60 -0.27 0.79
C MET A 16 3.58 0.87 -0.24
N VAL A 17 3.49 0.52 -1.54
CA VAL A 17 3.35 1.52 -2.61
C VAL A 17 2.08 2.34 -2.44
N PHE A 18 0.96 1.71 -2.11
CA PHE A 18 -0.30 2.41 -1.87
C PHE A 18 -0.18 3.48 -0.78
N VAL A 19 0.35 3.09 0.39
CA VAL A 19 0.54 4.02 1.54
C VAL A 19 1.51 5.14 1.18
N ALA A 20 2.64 4.80 0.57
CA ALA A 20 3.65 5.80 0.21
C ALA A 20 3.12 6.80 -0.85
N VAL A 21 2.34 6.36 -1.84
CA VAL A 21 1.72 7.27 -2.83
C VAL A 21 0.69 8.17 -2.16
N TYR A 22 -0.08 7.65 -1.19
CA TYR A 22 -1.04 8.44 -0.44
C TYR A 22 -0.36 9.57 0.35
N GLU A 23 0.77 9.28 1.00
CA GLU A 23 1.48 10.24 1.85
C GLU A 23 2.30 11.26 1.05
N GLN A 24 2.95 10.83 -0.03
CA GLN A 24 3.90 11.66 -0.76
C GLN A 24 3.30 12.33 -1.99
N SER A 25 2.13 11.86 -2.48
CA SER A 25 1.49 12.34 -3.70
C SER A 25 2.42 12.34 -4.94
N SER A 26 3.48 11.51 -4.95
CA SER A 26 4.52 11.50 -5.98
C SER A 26 5.01 10.10 -6.30
N VAL A 27 4.94 9.68 -7.57
CA VAL A 27 5.45 8.38 -8.02
C VAL A 27 6.99 8.33 -7.91
N THR A 28 7.66 9.43 -8.22
CA THR A 28 9.12 9.52 -8.14
C THR A 28 9.61 9.47 -6.69
N GLY A 29 8.98 10.25 -5.80
CA GLY A 29 9.34 10.22 -4.37
C GLY A 29 9.14 8.84 -3.75
N VAL A 30 8.06 8.14 -4.14
CA VAL A 30 7.79 6.77 -3.69
C VAL A 30 8.84 5.79 -4.19
N SER A 31 9.26 5.92 -5.46
CA SER A 31 10.30 5.05 -6.02
C SER A 31 11.62 5.20 -5.27
N GLU A 32 11.98 6.43 -4.89
CA GLU A 32 13.17 6.73 -4.09
C GLU A 32 13.03 6.21 -2.66
N THR A 33 11.89 6.47 -2.01
CA THR A 33 11.64 6.06 -0.61
C THR A 33 11.66 4.55 -0.43
N LEU A 34 11.07 3.82 -1.39
CA LEU A 34 10.97 2.36 -1.33
C LEU A 34 12.17 1.68 -2.01
N CYS A 35 13.14 2.43 -2.53
CA CYS A 35 14.29 1.91 -3.26
C CYS A 35 13.91 0.96 -4.42
N VAL A 36 12.84 1.29 -5.15
CA VAL A 36 12.34 0.53 -6.31
C VAL A 36 12.31 1.39 -7.58
N SER A 37 12.18 0.75 -8.74
CA SER A 37 12.04 1.50 -9.99
C SER A 37 10.65 2.15 -10.12
N GLN A 38 10.53 3.24 -10.87
CA GLN A 38 9.22 3.85 -11.18
C GLN A 38 8.29 2.90 -11.97
N SER A 39 8.83 1.97 -12.76
CA SER A 39 8.03 0.95 -13.45
C SER A 39 7.46 -0.06 -12.45
N THR A 40 8.20 -0.39 -11.39
CA THR A 40 7.70 -1.18 -10.26
C THR A 40 6.52 -0.48 -9.57
N VAL A 41 6.66 0.81 -9.24
CA VAL A 41 5.56 1.60 -8.63
C VAL A 41 4.32 1.62 -9.54
N SER A 42 4.53 1.86 -10.84
CA SER A 42 3.45 1.86 -11.83
C SER A 42 2.75 0.50 -11.95
N TYR A 43 3.52 -0.60 -11.87
CA TYR A 43 2.98 -1.96 -11.91
C TYR A 43 2.16 -2.27 -10.65
N CYS A 44 2.65 -1.90 -9.46
CA CYS A 44 1.89 -2.01 -8.21
C CYS A 44 0.58 -1.23 -8.26
N LEU A 45 0.62 0.04 -8.72
CA LEU A 45 -0.58 0.85 -8.92
C LEU A 45 -1.57 0.17 -9.89
N LYS A 46 -1.10 -0.44 -10.98
CA LYS A 46 -1.95 -1.19 -11.90
C LYS A 46 -2.63 -2.40 -11.23
N LYS A 47 -1.88 -3.15 -10.42
CA LYS A 47 -2.42 -4.29 -9.65
C LYS A 47 -3.48 -3.82 -8.66
N LEU A 48 -3.20 -2.79 -7.89
CA LEU A 48 -4.13 -2.19 -6.94
C LEU A 48 -5.42 -1.72 -7.64
N ARG A 49 -5.29 -1.00 -8.77
CA ARG A 49 -6.44 -0.53 -9.54
C ARG A 49 -7.35 -1.66 -10.01
N THR A 50 -6.74 -2.75 -10.46
CA THR A 50 -7.46 -3.95 -10.88
C THR A 50 -8.08 -4.67 -9.68
N GLY A 51 -7.34 -4.80 -8.57
CA GLY A 51 -7.78 -5.50 -7.36
C GLY A 51 -8.92 -4.83 -6.64
N PHE A 52 -8.97 -3.50 -6.69
CA PHE A 52 -10.00 -2.69 -6.06
C PHE A 52 -10.99 -2.08 -7.05
N GLU A 53 -10.86 -2.33 -8.36
CA GLU A 53 -11.76 -1.79 -9.40
C GLU A 53 -11.97 -0.26 -9.27
N ASP A 54 -10.88 0.48 -9.00
CA ASP A 54 -10.88 1.93 -8.79
C ASP A 54 -9.52 2.50 -9.22
N GLU A 55 -9.47 3.74 -9.72
CA GLU A 55 -8.19 4.36 -10.13
C GLU A 55 -7.24 4.62 -8.95
N LEU A 56 -7.77 4.72 -7.74
CA LEU A 56 -7.14 4.99 -6.45
C LEU A 56 -6.41 6.34 -6.38
N PHE A 57 -5.56 6.64 -7.35
CA PHE A 57 -4.82 7.88 -7.45
C PHE A 57 -4.87 8.41 -8.88
N ILE A 58 -5.33 9.66 -9.00
CA ILE A 58 -5.47 10.37 -10.27
C ILE A 58 -4.35 11.39 -10.39
N LYS A 59 -3.70 11.46 -11.55
CA LYS A 59 -2.64 12.44 -11.81
C LYS A 59 -3.27 13.83 -11.95
N THR A 60 -2.74 14.79 -11.21
CA THR A 60 -3.11 16.21 -11.22
C THR A 60 -1.86 17.08 -11.36
N PRO A 61 -1.99 18.39 -11.64
CA PRO A 61 -0.84 19.30 -11.65
C PRO A 61 -0.08 19.36 -10.31
N ALA A 62 -0.77 19.09 -9.18
CA ALA A 62 -0.18 19.08 -7.85
C ALA A 62 0.43 17.72 -7.45
N GLY A 63 0.40 16.72 -8.34
CA GLY A 63 0.84 15.35 -8.06
C GLY A 63 -0.30 14.34 -8.13
N MET A 64 -0.20 13.25 -7.37
CA MET A 64 -1.18 12.17 -7.33
C MET A 64 -2.25 12.45 -6.28
N CYS A 65 -3.50 12.63 -6.70
CA CYS A 65 -4.63 12.89 -5.81
C CYS A 65 -5.42 11.60 -5.54
N PRO A 66 -5.69 11.23 -4.27
CA PRO A 66 -6.43 10.03 -3.96
C PRO A 66 -7.93 10.17 -4.25
N THR A 67 -8.54 9.12 -4.80
CA THR A 67 -9.99 8.97 -4.95
C THR A 67 -10.67 8.84 -3.59
N TYR A 68 -12.00 8.93 -3.57
CA TYR A 68 -12.77 8.65 -2.35
C TYR A 68 -12.46 7.25 -1.78
N LYS A 69 -12.34 6.25 -2.66
CA LYS A 69 -12.02 4.87 -2.26
C LYS A 69 -10.61 4.76 -1.66
N ALA A 70 -9.62 5.40 -2.27
CA ALA A 70 -8.27 5.41 -1.69
C ALA A 70 -8.23 6.07 -0.31
N ARG A 71 -9.00 7.14 -0.09
CA ARG A 71 -9.12 7.78 1.24
C ARG A 71 -9.72 6.84 2.29
N THR A 72 -10.76 6.08 1.94
CA THR A 72 -11.37 5.13 2.88
C THR A 72 -10.51 3.90 3.11
N MET A 73 -9.66 3.54 2.14
CA MET A 73 -8.72 2.41 2.24
C MET A 73 -7.45 2.73 3.04
N TYR A 74 -7.05 4.00 3.15
CA TYR A 74 -5.78 4.38 3.78
C TYR A 74 -5.61 3.81 5.19
N THR A 75 -6.52 4.11 6.10
CA THR A 75 -6.42 3.63 7.50
C THR A 75 -6.41 2.10 7.60
N PRO A 76 -7.32 1.34 6.97
CA PRO A 76 -7.26 -0.12 6.98
C PRO A 76 -5.94 -0.70 6.45
N VAL A 77 -5.39 -0.15 5.35
CA VAL A 77 -4.15 -0.65 4.75
C VAL A 77 -2.94 -0.34 5.64
N LEU A 78 -2.89 0.86 6.22
CA LEU A 78 -1.85 1.23 7.18
C LEU A 78 -1.84 0.29 8.39
N ASN A 79 -3.00 0.00 8.96
CA ASN A 79 -3.12 -0.91 10.10
C ASN A 79 -2.63 -2.34 9.78
N ILE A 80 -2.78 -2.81 8.54
CA ILE A 80 -2.23 -4.10 8.11
C ILE A 80 -0.70 -4.08 8.15
N LEU A 81 -0.08 -3.01 7.62
CA LEU A 81 1.37 -2.87 7.65
C LEU A 81 1.90 -2.73 9.08
N GLU A 82 1.21 -1.97 9.94
CA GLU A 82 1.54 -1.86 11.36
C GLU A 82 1.42 -3.21 12.07
N SER A 83 0.38 -4.00 11.78
CA SER A 83 0.22 -5.33 12.36
C SER A 83 1.39 -6.26 11.99
N ILE A 84 1.93 -6.14 10.78
CA ILE A 84 3.12 -6.89 10.37
C ILE A 84 4.35 -6.42 11.16
N ASN A 85 4.51 -5.11 11.39
CA ASN A 85 5.58 -4.56 12.22
C ASN A 85 5.47 -5.07 13.67
N LEU A 86 4.26 -5.17 14.21
CA LEU A 86 4.03 -5.74 15.54
C LEU A 86 4.39 -7.22 15.60
N CYS A 87 4.13 -8.00 14.54
CA CYS A 87 4.58 -9.39 14.48
C CYS A 87 6.11 -9.51 14.46
N HIS A 88 6.81 -8.52 13.90
CA HIS A 88 8.28 -8.48 13.88
C HIS A 88 8.88 -7.99 15.19
N ALA A 89 8.26 -6.99 15.83
CA ALA A 89 8.64 -6.50 17.14
C ALA A 89 8.35 -7.59 18.17
N SER A 90 9.36 -8.43 18.45
CA SER A 90 9.29 -9.58 19.36
C SER A 90 8.33 -9.33 20.53
N ALA A 91 7.35 -10.23 20.70
CA ALA A 91 6.67 -10.33 21.97
C ALA A 91 7.73 -10.45 23.09
N PRO A 92 7.56 -9.80 24.26
CA PRO A 92 8.40 -10.13 25.40
C PRO A 92 8.40 -11.66 25.53
N ALA A 93 9.59 -12.25 25.70
CA ALA A 93 9.74 -13.69 25.82
C ALA A 93 8.66 -14.19 26.77
N PHE A 94 7.83 -15.12 26.31
CA PHE A 94 6.82 -15.75 27.15
C PHE A 94 7.55 -16.31 28.37
N ASP A 95 7.31 -15.69 29.53
CA ASP A 95 7.84 -16.12 30.81
C ASP A 95 6.75 -16.96 31.49
N PRO A 96 6.83 -18.30 31.46
CA PRO A 96 5.84 -19.18 32.06
C PRO A 96 5.97 -19.30 33.59
N THR A 97 6.66 -18.39 34.28
CA THR A 97 6.83 -18.46 35.73
C THR A 97 5.61 -17.99 36.53
#